data_AF-A0A2V8Y573-F1
#
_entry.id   AF-A0A2V8Y573-F1
#
_cell.length_a   1.000
_cell.length_b   1.000
_cell.length_c   1.000
_cell.angle_alpha   90.00
_cell.angle_beta   90.00
_cell.angle_gamma   90.00
#
_symmetry.space_group_name_H-M   'P 1'
#
loop_
_entity.id
_entity.type
_entity.pdbx_description
1 polymer ?
#
loop_
_entity_poly.entity_id
_entity_poly.type
_entity_poly.pdbx_seq_one_letter_code
_entity_poly.pdbx_strand_id
1 'polypeptide(L)' 'MADEVVLLVNPVLLGKGKRLFAEGTPPPSFALDSTQALPSGIVINTYKLRFDRTAHPKSYRSVR' A
#
# COMPACT_ATOMS: atom_id res chain seq x y z
N MET A 1 9.73 -7.11 -5.82
CA MET A 1 8.51 -6.28 -5.94
C MET A 1 7.32 -7.19 -5.64
N ALA A 2 6.30 -6.69 -4.96
CA ALA A 2 5.09 -7.43 -4.62
C ALA A 2 3.89 -6.66 -5.17
N ASP A 3 2.99 -7.37 -5.85
CA ASP A 3 1.78 -6.77 -6.45
C ASP A 3 0.61 -6.70 -5.45
N GLU A 4 0.74 -7.41 -4.34
CA GLU A 4 -0.24 -7.50 -3.26
C GLU A 4 0.45 -7.40 -1.89
N VAL A 5 -0.21 -6.76 -0.93
CA VAL A 5 0.19 -6.68 0.48
C VAL A 5 -0.96 -7.13 1.36
N VAL A 6 -0.72 -8.15 2.19
CA VAL A 6 -1.65 -8.58 3.24
C VAL A 6 -1.14 -8.08 4.58
N LEU A 7 -1.87 -7.14 5.19
CA LEU A 7 -1.51 -6.51 6.46
C LEU A 7 -2.42 -7.00 7.57
N LEU A 8 -1.83 -7.66 8.58
CA LEU A 8 -2.52 -8.07 9.81
C LEU A 8 -2.31 -7.01 10.89
N VAL A 9 -3.38 -6.32 11.25
CA VAL A 9 -3.39 -5.33 12.34
C VAL A 9 -3.82 -6.03 13.62
N ASN A 10 -2.93 -6.05 14.61
CA ASN A 10 -3.18 -6.64 15.92
C ASN A 10 -3.65 -5.56 16.91
N PRO A 11 -4.62 -5.83 17.79
CA PRO A 11 -5.18 -4.85 18.72
C PRO A 11 -4.27 -4.65 19.95
N VAL A 12 -3.02 -4.25 19.72
CA VAL A 12 -2.01 -4.06 20.77
C VAL A 12 -1.25 -2.75 20.59
N LEU A 13 -0.84 -2.14 21.71
CA LEU A 13 0.08 -1.00 21.71
C LEU A 13 1.52 -1.53 21.87
N LEU A 14 2.32 -1.41 20.81
CA LEU A 14 3.68 -1.99 20.77
C LEU A 14 4.73 -1.17 21.55
N GLY A 15 4.47 0.09 21.90
CA GLY A 15 5.46 0.97 22.52
C GLY A 15 6.65 1.23 21.59
N LYS A 16 7.73 0.44 21.72
CA LYS A 16 8.88 0.44 20.81
C LYS A 16 8.92 -0.87 20.03
N GLY A 17 9.11 -0.79 18.70
CA GLY A 17 9.13 -1.96 17.84
C GLY A 17 9.93 -1.75 16.56
N LYS A 18 10.12 -2.83 15.80
CA LYS A 18 10.68 -2.75 14.45
C LYS A 18 9.67 -2.09 13.52
N ARG A 19 10.14 -1.20 12.66
CA ARG A 19 9.31 -0.58 11.62
C ARG A 19 9.08 -1.58 10.49
N LEU A 20 7.85 -1.58 9.96
CA LEU A 20 7.51 -2.40 8.78
C LEU A 20 8.23 -1.92 7.51
N PHE A 21 8.49 -0.62 7.43
CA PHE A 21 9.17 0.00 6.30
C PHE A 21 10.35 0.85 6.80
N ALA A 22 11.46 0.78 6.06
CA ALA A 22 12.63 1.63 6.27
C ALA A 22 12.35 3.06 5.78
N GLU A 23 13.10 4.02 6.32
CA GLU A 23 13.03 5.41 5.87
C GLU A 23 13.78 5.62 4.54
N GLY A 24 13.45 6.68 3.80
CA GLY A 24 14.22 7.15 2.66
C GLY A 24 13.71 6.75 1.26
N THR A 25 12.79 5.78 1.16
CA THR A 25 12.19 5.38 -0.12
C THR A 25 10.70 5.74 -0.15
N PRO A 26 10.22 6.55 -1.11
CA PRO A 26 8.79 6.78 -1.30
C PRO A 26 8.07 5.44 -1.51
N PRO A 27 7.03 5.11 -0.70
CA PRO A 27 6.30 3.87 -0.89
C PRO A 27 5.50 3.94 -2.19
N PRO A 28 5.37 2.82 -2.93
CA PRO A 28 4.44 2.77 -4.03
C PRO A 28 3.00 2.94 -3.52
N SER A 29 2.14 3.52 -4.34
CA SER A 29 0.72 3.69 -4.01
C SER A 29 0.02 2.33 -4.01
N PHE A 30 -0.72 2.04 -2.94
CA PHE A 30 -1.58 0.86 -2.84
C PHE A 30 -3.04 1.28 -2.69
N ALA A 31 -3.95 0.47 -3.20
CA ALA A 31 -5.39 0.61 -2.98
C ALA A 31 -5.89 -0.56 -2.11
N LEU A 32 -6.76 -0.27 -1.14
CA LEU A 32 -7.42 -1.29 -0.34
C LEU A 32 -8.34 -2.11 -1.25
N ASP A 33 -8.13 -3.42 -1.29
CA ASP A 33 -8.90 -4.38 -2.07
C ASP A 33 -9.98 -5.04 -1.20
N SER A 34 -9.62 -5.44 0.02
CA SER A 34 -10.57 -6.01 0.98
C SER A 34 -10.14 -5.84 2.44
N THR A 35 -11.11 -5.95 3.35
CA THR A 35 -10.92 -5.97 4.80
C THR A 35 -11.74 -7.11 5.41
N GLN A 36 -11.11 -7.88 6.29
CA GLN A 36 -11.77 -8.89 7.11
C GLN A 36 -11.43 -8.66 8.59
N ALA A 37 -12.46 -8.40 9.41
CA ALA A 37 -12.31 -8.37 10.86
C ALA A 37 -12.56 -9.76 11.46
N LEU A 38 -11.68 -10.19 12.35
CA LEU A 38 -11.81 -11.45 13.08
C LEU A 38 -12.39 -11.21 14.48
N PRO A 39 -13.11 -12.17 15.09
CA PRO A 39 -13.60 -12.07 16.47
C PRO A 39 -12.49 -11.82 17.51
N SER A 40 -11.23 -12.17 17.19
CA SER A 40 -10.06 -11.87 18.02
C SER A 40 -9.68 -10.38 18.07
N GLY A 41 -10.33 -9.53 17.26
CA GLY A 41 -9.98 -8.13 17.08
C GLY A 41 -8.85 -7.89 16.07
N ILE A 42 -8.30 -8.95 15.47
CA ILE A 42 -7.35 -8.81 14.35
C ILE A 42 -8.10 -8.34 13.11
N VAL A 43 -7.54 -7.36 12.40
CA VAL A 43 -8.04 -6.90 11.11
C VAL A 43 -7.05 -7.31 10.01
N ILE A 44 -7.53 -8.04 9.01
CA ILE A 44 -6.78 -8.43 7.82
C ILE A 44 -7.15 -7.47 6.70
N ASN A 45 -6.20 -6.72 6.19
CA ASN A 45 -6.37 -5.84 5.04
C ASN A 45 -5.55 -6.34 3.87
N THR A 46 -6.19 -6.56 2.72
CA THR A 46 -5.51 -6.87 1.46
C THR A 46 -5.44 -5.61 0.62
N TYR A 47 -4.25 -5.26 0.15
CA TYR A 47 -4.00 -4.11 -0.71
C TYR A 47 -3.36 -4.56 -2.03
N LYS A 48 -3.76 -3.93 -3.13
CA LYS A 48 -3.14 -4.14 -4.44
C LYS A 48 -2.39 -2.89 -4.89
N LEU A 49 -1.31 -3.10 -5.63
CA LEU A 49 -0.53 -2.01 -6.21
C LEU A 49 -1.44 -1.12 -7.06
N ARG A 50 -1.48 0.18 -6.75
CA ARG A 50 -2.20 1.17 -7.53
C ARG A 50 -1.26 1.71 -8.60
N PHE A 51 -1.49 1.28 -9.84
CA PHE A 51 -0.89 1.93 -10.99
C PHE A 51 -1.52 3.31 -11.17
N ASP A 52 -0.74 4.36 -10.92
CA ASP A 52 -1.16 5.71 -11.22
C ASP A 52 -1.15 5.94 -12.73
N ARG A 53 -2.33 5.92 -13.36
CA ARG A 53 -2.50 6.24 -14.79
C ARG A 53 -2.31 7.73 -15.11
N THR A 54 -2.19 8.58 -14.09
CA THR A 54 -2.13 10.05 -14.25
C THR A 54 -0.72 10.55 -14.55
N ALA A 55 0.30 9.70 -14.42
CA ALA A 55 1.70 10.04 -14.69
C ALA A 55 2.12 9.86 -16.16
N HIS A 56 1.18 9.80 -17.13
CA HIS A 56 1.53 9.89 -18.54
C HIS A 56 1.45 11.34 -19.02
N PRO A 57 2.58 12.05 -19.21
CA PRO A 57 2.56 13.34 -19.87
C PRO A 57 2.12 13.16 -21.34
N LYS A 58 0.83 13.39 -21.60
CA LYS A 58 0.31 13.66 -22.96
C LYS A 58 0.84 15.02 -23.41
N SER A 59 2.04 15.09 -23.98
CA SER A 59 2.43 16.12 -24.96
C SER A 59 3.81 15.85 -25.53
N TYR A 60 3.87 15.10 -26.63
CA TYR A 60 4.80 15.44 -27.69
C TYR A 60 4.00 15.57 -28.98
N ARG A 61 3.39 16.74 -29.14
CA ARG A 61 2.86 17.20 -30.43
C ARG A 61 4.07 17.46 -31.32
N SER A 62 4.49 16.45 -32.07
CA SER A 62 5.45 16.64 -33.17
C SER A 62 4.80 17.54 -34.21
N VAL A 63 5.24 18.80 -34.24
CA VAL A 63 5.10 19.64 -35.43
C VAL A 63 6.09 19.10 -36.44
N ARG A 64 5.59 18.32 -37.41
CA ARG A 64 6.07 18.31 -38.79
C ARG A 64 4.87 18.08 -39.69
#